data_AF-A0A353H4Q2-F1
#
_entry.id   AF-A0A353H4Q2-F1
#
_cell.length_a   1.000
_cell.length_b   1.000
_cell.length_c   1.000
_cell.angle_alpha   90.00
_cell.angle_beta   90.00
_cell.angle_gamma   90.00
#
_symmetry.space_group_name_H-M   'P 1'
#
loop_
_entity.id
_entity.type
_entity.pdbx_description
1 polymer ?
#
loop_
_entity_poly.entity_id
_entity_poly.type
_entity_poly.pdbx_seq_one_letter_code
_entity_poly.pdbx_strand_id
1 'polypeptide(L)' 'MFSKTKPSALVFDWGNTLMKELTEFNDLDVPMVEWPRVEAVPGIESALASLKANFRIFLGTNAQ' A
#
# COMPACT_ATOMS: atom_id res chain seq x y z
N MET A 1 -18.05 -22.59 6.55
CA MET A 1 -16.78 -23.21 6.99
C MET A 1 -15.71 -22.74 6.01
N PHE A 2 -14.85 -21.79 6.38
CA PHE A 2 -13.79 -21.33 5.47
C PHE A 2 -12.70 -22.39 5.37
N SER A 3 -12.31 -22.74 4.15
CA SER A 3 -11.17 -23.63 3.87
C SER A 3 -9.90 -23.03 4.46
N LYS A 4 -9.14 -23.80 5.26
CA LYS A 4 -7.84 -23.40 5.85
C LYS A 4 -6.71 -23.40 4.80
N THR A 5 -6.96 -22.81 3.64
CA THR A 5 -5.90 -22.60 2.64
C THR A 5 -5.12 -21.35 3.00
N LYS A 6 -3.79 -21.46 3.01
CA LYS A 6 -2.92 -20.30 3.20
C LYS A 6 -3.14 -19.34 2.03
N PRO A 7 -3.30 -18.03 2.25
CA PRO A 7 -3.46 -17.10 1.15
C PRO A 7 -2.24 -17.16 0.23
N SER A 8 -2.45 -17.10 -1.08
CA SER A 8 -1.38 -17.09 -2.09
C SER A 8 -1.07 -15.70 -2.62
N ALA A 9 -1.91 -14.72 -2.29
CA ALA A 9 -1.80 -13.34 -2.73
C ALA A 9 -2.13 -12.38 -1.58
N LEU A 10 -1.47 -11.22 -1.61
CA LEU A 10 -1.73 -10.08 -0.75
C LEU A 10 -2.04 -8.88 -1.64
N VAL A 11 -3.11 -8.15 -1.31
CA VAL A 11 -3.45 -6.88 -1.95
C VAL A 11 -3.24 -5.79 -0.92
N PHE A 12 -2.41 -4.81 -1.25
CA PHE A 12 -2.15 -3.65 -0.41
C PHE A 12 -2.92 -2.45 -0.93
N ASP A 13 -3.48 -1.67 -0.01
CA ASP A 13 -3.91 -0.30 -0.31
C ASP A 13 -2.69 0.61 -0.55
N TRP A 14 -2.85 1.73 -1.25
CA TRP A 14 -1.80 2.72 -1.43
C TRP A 14 -1.68 3.63 -0.20
N GLY A 15 -2.76 4.34 0.10
CA GLY A 15 -2.83 5.37 1.13
C GLY A 15 -2.74 4.80 2.52
N ASN A 16 -1.99 5.47 3.41
CA ASN A 16 -1.83 5.04 4.81
C ASN A 16 -1.34 3.59 5.00
N THR A 17 -0.83 2.96 3.94
CA THR A 17 -0.43 1.56 3.91
C THR A 17 0.93 1.41 3.23
N LEU A 18 1.04 1.77 1.95
CA LEU A 18 2.33 1.81 1.25
C LEU A 18 2.97 3.20 1.35
N MET A 19 2.14 4.24 1.27
CA MET A 19 2.55 5.64 1.40
C MET A 19 2.00 6.24 2.70
N LYS A 20 2.78 7.12 3.31
CA LYS A 20 2.38 7.90 4.48
C LYS A 20 1.41 9.01 4.06
N GLU A 21 0.46 9.32 4.93
CA GLU A 21 -0.20 10.62 4.93
C GLU A 21 0.82 11.72 5.23
N LEU A 22 0.83 12.78 4.43
CA LEU A 22 1.68 13.94 4.61
C LEU A 22 0.77 15.13 4.92
N THR A 23 0.73 15.54 6.19
CA THR A 23 -0.24 16.50 6.71
C THR A 23 -0.26 17.85 5.98
N GLU A 24 0.87 18.23 5.36
CA GLU A 24 0.96 19.44 4.55
C GLU A 24 0.12 19.40 3.26
N PHE A 25 -0.38 18.24 2.85
CA PHE A 25 -1.20 18.05 1.67
C PHE A 25 -2.65 17.68 1.98
N ASN A 26 -3.05 17.64 3.25
CA ASN A 26 -4.40 17.26 3.66
C ASN A 26 -5.49 18.19 3.12
N ASP A 27 -5.13 19.45 2.80
CA ASP A 27 -6.05 20.43 2.21
C ASP A 27 -6.16 20.31 0.68
N LEU A 28 -5.38 19.41 0.05
CA LEU A 28 -5.49 19.14 -1.38
C LEU A 28 -6.69 18.22 -1.63
N ASP A 29 -7.67 18.71 -2.40
CA ASP A 29 -8.82 17.91 -2.86
C ASP A 29 -8.48 17.04 -4.09
N VAL A 30 -7.35 16.34 -4.02
CA VAL A 30 -6.87 15.40 -5.05
C VAL A 30 -6.32 14.14 -4.40
N PRO A 31 -6.37 12.98 -5.07
CA PRO A 31 -5.83 11.74 -4.52
C PRO A 31 -4.32 11.84 -4.26
N MET A 32 -3.81 11.05 -3.30
CA MET A 32 -2.38 10.99 -2.94
C MET A 32 -1.42 10.75 -4.11
N VAL A 33 -1.89 10.14 -5.20
CA VAL A 33 -1.07 9.91 -6.41
C VAL A 33 -0.75 11.20 -7.15
N GLU A 34 -1.54 12.25 -6.96
CA GLU A 34 -1.36 13.58 -7.56
C GLU A 34 -0.65 14.57 -6.63
N TRP A 35 -0.34 14.16 -5.40
CA TRP A 35 0.37 15.03 -4.47
C TRP A 35 1.76 15.42 -5.00
N PRO A 36 2.28 16.61 -4.65
CA PRO A 36 3.60 17.05 -5.10
C PRO A 36 4.74 16.09 -4.72
N ARG A 37 4.57 15.33 -3.64
CA ARG A 37 5.49 14.27 -3.22
C ARG A 37 4.73 13.22 -2.40
N VAL A 38 5.26 12.01 -2.38
CA VAL A 38 4.82 10.92 -1.50
C VAL A 38 6.01 10.35 -0.75
N GLU A 39 5.75 9.75 0.42
CA GLU A 39 6.77 9.04 1.19
C GLU A 39 6.32 7.63 1.49
N ALA A 40 7.20 6.65 1.27
CA ALA A 40 6.97 5.28 1.67
C ALA A 40 6.83 5.15 3.21
N VAL A 41 5.93 4.30 3.66
CA VAL A 41 5.86 3.90 5.07
C VAL A 41 7.21 3.26 5.48
N PRO A 42 7.80 3.61 6.65
CA PRO A 42 9.12 3.09 7.01
C PRO A 42 9.11 1.57 7.10
N GLY A 43 10.08 0.93 6.45
CA GLY A 43 10.19 -0.53 6.40
C GLY A 43 9.28 -1.21 5.36
N ILE A 44 8.50 -0.46 4.57
CA ILE A 44 7.61 -1.09 3.58
C ILE A 44 8.41 -1.85 2.51
N GLU A 45 9.56 -1.33 2.08
CA GLU A 45 10.41 -2.01 1.10
C GLU A 45 10.88 -3.38 1.59
N SER A 46 11.36 -3.46 2.84
CA SER A 46 11.84 -4.73 3.41
C SER A 46 10.68 -5.70 3.68
N ALA A 47 9.52 -5.18 4.08
CA ALA A 47 8.30 -5.96 4.26
C ALA A 47 7.84 -6.58 2.94
N LEU A 48 7.72 -5.77 1.87
CA LEU A 48 7.33 -6.24 0.54
C LEU A 48 8.34 -7.24 -0.02
N ALA A 49 9.65 -7.00 0.16
CA ALA A 49 10.70 -7.93 -0.27
C ALA A 49 10.56 -9.29 0.44
N SER A 50 10.31 -9.29 1.75
CA SER A 50 10.14 -10.52 2.54
C SER A 50 8.86 -11.28 2.17
N LEU A 51 7.76 -10.55 1.91
CA LEU A 51 6.47 -11.14 1.56
C LEU A 51 6.43 -11.69 0.14
N LYS A 52 7.14 -11.07 -0.82
CA LYS A 52 7.19 -11.52 -2.22
C LYS A 52 7.73 -12.95 -2.37
N ALA A 53 8.51 -13.44 -1.40
CA ALA A 53 8.99 -14.82 -1.38
C ALA A 53 7.87 -15.86 -1.21
N ASN A 54 6.74 -15.47 -0.62
CA ASN A 54 5.64 -16.39 -0.26
C ASN A 54 4.30 -16.02 -0.92
N PHE A 55 4.14 -14.78 -1.36
CA PHE A 55 2.88 -14.25 -1.86
C PHE A 55 3.06 -13.49 -3.16
N ARG A 56 2.06 -13.57 -4.05
CA ARG A 56 1.90 -12.58 -5.11
C ARG A 56 1.41 -11.27 -4.51
N ILE A 57 2.07 -10.17 -4.82
CA ILE A 57 1.74 -8.86 -4.27
C ILE A 57 1.03 -8.05 -5.35
N PHE A 58 -0.12 -7.47 -4.99
CA PHE A 58 -0.90 -6.57 -5.83
C PHE A 58 -1.12 -5.24 -5.10
N LEU A 59 -1.25 -4.18 -5.88
CA LEU A 59 -1.74 -2.89 -5.42
C LEU A 59 -3.23 -2.80 -5.76
N GLY A 60 -4.06 -2.49 -4.76
CA GLY A 60 -5.47 -2.17 -4.95
C GLY A 60 -5.75 -0.82 -4.35
N THR A 61 -5.97 0.19 -5.18
CA THR A 61 -6.21 1.58 -4.73
C THR A 61 -7.37 2.21 -5.51
N ASN A 62 -8.03 3.17 -4.87
CA ASN A 62 -9.01 4.06 -5.48
C ASN A 62 -8.41 5.40 -5.93
N ALA A 63 -7.08 5.59 -5.81
CA ALA A 63 -6.39 6.75 -6.35
C ALA A 63 -6.28 6.63 -7.89
N GLN A 64 -7.30 7.14 -8.59
CA GLN A 64 -7.42 7.20 -10.05
C GLN A 64 -7.80 8.60 -10.51
#